data_AF-A0A7W0G907-F1
#
_entry.id   AF-A0A7W0G907-F1
#
_cell.length_a   1.000
_cell.length_b   1.000
_cell.length_c   1.000
_cell.angle_alpha   90.00
_cell.angle_beta   90.00
_cell.angle_gamma   90.00
#
_symmetry.space_group_name_H-M   'P 1'
#
loop_
_entity.id
_entity.type
_entity.pdbx_description
1 polymer ?
#
loop_
_entity_poly.entity_id
_entity_poly.type
_entity_poly.pdbx_seq_one_letter_code
_entity_poly.pdbx_strand_id
1 'polypeptide(L)' 'MEREQWATKERKPTVRQLIALAAVLCERADQPFPETRLEASELIERLRLETGHPAPRLQDAPARRRPGRTVSVS' A
#
# COMPACT_ATOMS: atom_id res chain seq x y z
N MET A 1 34.62 3.51 -17.49
CA MET A 1 34.10 4.26 -16.33
C MET A 1 32.99 3.44 -15.71
N GLU A 2 33.39 2.56 -14.80
CA GLU A 2 32.52 1.74 -13.99
C GLU A 2 31.64 2.64 -13.12
N ARG A 3 30.33 2.68 -13.41
CA ARG A 3 29.37 3.12 -12.39
C ARG A 3 29.09 1.94 -11.47
N GLU A 4 30.12 1.61 -10.71
CA GLU A 4 30.09 0.67 -9.62
C GLU A 4 29.06 1.13 -8.59
N GLN A 5 27.94 0.42 -8.56
CA GLN A 5 27.37 -0.17 -7.36
C GLN A 5 27.80 0.48 -6.04
N TRP A 6 27.17 1.60 -5.69
CA TRP A 6 26.82 1.80 -4.29
C TRP A 6 25.40 1.24 -4.17
N ALA A 7 25.30 -0.06 -3.88
CA ALA A 7 24.10 -0.63 -3.34
C ALA A 7 23.87 0.07 -2.00
N THR A 8 23.12 1.17 -2.04
CA THR A 8 22.79 1.92 -0.86
C THR A 8 22.17 0.95 0.13
N LYS A 9 22.54 1.08 1.39
CA LYS A 9 21.71 0.66 2.53
C LYS A 9 20.38 1.46 2.55
N GLU A 10 19.68 1.53 1.43
CA GLU A 10 18.40 2.22 1.28
C GLU A 10 17.35 1.43 2.03
N ARG A 11 17.16 1.81 3.30
CA ARG A 11 16.07 1.31 4.12
C ARG A 11 14.77 1.59 3.36
N LYS A 12 13.86 0.62 3.37
CA LYS A 12 12.50 0.81 2.84
C LYS A 12 11.91 2.11 3.39
N PRO A 13 11.10 2.84 2.60
CA PRO A 13 10.44 4.04 3.08
C PRO A 13 9.70 3.78 4.39
N THR A 14 9.80 4.73 5.31
CA THR A 14 9.03 4.67 6.55
C THR A 14 7.54 4.87 6.28
N VAL A 15 6.69 4.38 7.18
CA VAL A 15 5.24 4.61 7.09
C VAL A 15 4.92 6.10 7.04
N ARG A 16 5.62 6.94 7.81
CA ARG A 16 5.45 8.40 7.78
C ARG A 16 5.77 9.01 6.42
N GLN A 17 6.85 8.57 5.77
CA GLN A 17 7.20 9.03 4.43
C GLN A 17 6.17 8.59 3.39
N LEU A 18 5.65 7.36 3.49
CA LEU A 18 4.60 6.88 2.61
C LEU A 18 3.28 7.66 2.79
N ILE A 19 2.91 7.99 4.02
CA ILE A 19 1.74 8.82 4.31
C ILE A 19 1.93 10.23 3.73
N ALA A 20 3.08 10.86 3.97
CA ALA A 20 3.38 12.19 3.43
C ALA A 20 3.35 12.21 1.89
N LEU A 21 3.93 11.18 1.26
CA LEU A 21 3.87 11.03 -0.20
C LEU A 21 2.43 10.87 -0.69
N ALA A 22 1.63 10.05 -0.03
CA ALA A 22 0.24 9.83 -0.40
C ALA A 22 -0.62 11.09 -0.24
N ALA A 23 -0.39 11.90 0.80
CA ALA A 23 -1.08 13.17 1.01
C ALA A 23 -0.83 14.16 -0.14
N VAL A 24 0.44 14.36 -0.51
CA VAL A 24 0.81 15.24 -1.63
C VAL A 24 0.21 14.74 -2.95
N LEU A 25 0.15 13.43 -3.18
CA LEU A 25 -0.47 12.87 -4.39
C LEU A 25 -1.99 13.13 -4.44
N CYS A 26 -2.68 13.02 -3.29
CA CYS A 26 -4.10 13.33 -3.21
C CYS A 26 -4.36 14.81 -3.51
N GLU A 27 -3.57 15.72 -2.92
CA GLU A 27 -3.65 17.17 -3.20
C GLU A 27 -3.42 17.47 -4.69
N ARG A 28 -2.41 16.87 -5.32
CA ARG A 28 -2.11 17.08 -6.74
C ARG A 28 -3.18 16.54 -7.69
N ALA A 29 -3.95 15.55 -7.23
CA ALA A 29 -5.05 14.95 -7.96
C ALA A 29 -6.41 15.59 -7.63
N ASP A 30 -6.43 16.67 -6.86
CA ASP A 30 -7.66 17.34 -6.36
C ASP A 30 -8.61 16.37 -5.63
N GLN A 31 -8.04 15.43 -4.89
CA GLN A 31 -8.76 14.37 -4.18
C GLN A 31 -8.56 14.52 -2.67
N PRO A 32 -9.60 14.36 -1.84
CA PRO A 32 -9.44 14.32 -0.39
C PRO A 32 -8.62 13.09 0.04
N PHE A 33 -7.75 13.29 1.03
CA PHE A 33 -7.05 12.18 1.67
C PHE A 33 -8.03 11.38 2.53
N PRO A 34 -8.04 10.03 2.46
CA PRO A 34 -9.02 9.22 3.18
C PRO A 34 -8.80 9.28 4.70
N GLU A 35 -9.87 9.47 5.45
CA GLU A 35 -9.86 9.50 6.93
C GLU A 35 -10.12 8.12 7.53
N THR A 36 -10.84 7.27 6.79
CA THR A 36 -11.21 5.93 7.25
C THR A 36 -10.54 4.82 6.44
N ARG A 37 -10.43 3.64 7.05
CA ARG A 37 -9.95 2.43 6.37
C ARG A 37 -10.83 2.06 5.17
N LEU A 38 -12.14 2.28 5.28
CA LEU A 38 -13.10 1.99 4.22
C LEU A 38 -12.84 2.89 3.01
N GLU A 39 -12.79 4.22 3.22
CA GLU A 39 -12.46 5.19 2.17
C GLU A 39 -11.11 4.91 1.50
N ALA A 40 -10.09 4.56 2.29
CA ALA A 40 -8.79 4.20 1.74
C ALA A 40 -8.89 2.95 0.83
N SER A 41 -9.69 1.97 1.21
CA SER A 41 -9.86 0.74 0.43
C SER A 41 -10.59 1.01 -0.88
N GLU A 42 -11.66 1.80 -0.84
CA GLU A 42 -12.43 2.22 -2.02
C GLU A 42 -11.58 3.06 -2.99
N LEU A 43 -10.82 4.03 -2.45
CA LEU A 43 -9.92 4.86 -3.24
C LEU A 43 -8.82 4.03 -3.93
N ILE A 44 -8.19 3.13 -3.19
CA ILE A 44 -7.16 2.23 -3.76
C ILE A 44 -7.76 1.35 -4.87
N GLU A 45 -8.97 0.81 -4.67
CA GLU A 45 -9.62 -0.01 -5.68
C GLU A 45 -9.95 0.78 -6.94
N ARG A 46 -10.52 1.97 -6.81
CA ARG A 46 -10.77 2.88 -7.92
C ARG A 46 -9.50 3.20 -8.70
N LEU A 47 -8.44 3.64 -8.01
CA LEU A 47 -7.14 3.94 -8.62
C LEU A 47 -6.51 2.72 -9.30
N ARG A 48 -6.67 1.53 -8.73
CA ARG A 48 -6.19 0.28 -9.34
C ARG A 48 -6.92 -0.05 -10.64
N LEU A 49 -8.23 0.17 -10.71
CA LEU A 49 -9.00 -0.01 -11.94
C LEU A 49 -8.60 1.02 -13.00
N GLU A 50 -8.49 2.29 -12.61
CA GLU A 50 -8.08 3.39 -13.50
C GLU A 50 -6.68 3.17 -14.10
N THR A 51 -5.74 2.64 -13.30
CA THR A 51 -4.35 2.36 -13.74
C THR A 51 -4.18 0.98 -14.40
N GLY A 52 -5.23 0.16 -14.48
CA GLY A 52 -5.16 -1.19 -15.07
C GLY A 52 -4.33 -2.18 -14.23
N HIS A 53 -4.29 -2.01 -12.91
CA HIS A 53 -3.48 -2.85 -12.02
C HIS A 53 -3.97 -4.32 -12.05
N PRO A 54 -3.07 -5.31 -12.22
CA PRO A 54 -3.44 -6.71 -12.50
C PRO A 54 -4.03 -7.50 -11.32
N ALA A 55 -4.17 -6.87 -10.15
CA ALA A 55 -4.59 -7.58 -8.94
C ALA A 55 -6.13 -7.59 -8.86
N PRO A 56 -6.76 -8.64 -8.30
CA PRO A 56 -8.22 -8.78 -8.25
C PRO A 56 -8.87 -7.68 -7.39
N ARG A 57 -10.17 -7.46 -7.61
CA ARG A 57 -10.97 -6.56 -6.77
C ARG A 57 -10.90 -6.96 -5.31
N LEU A 58 -11.13 -6.01 -4.41
CA LEU A 58 -11.00 -6.25 -2.97
C LEU A 58 -11.96 -7.35 -2.50
N GLN A 59 -13.18 -7.35 -3.01
CA GLN A 59 -14.21 -8.36 -2.77
C GLN A 59 -13.86 -9.75 -3.33
N ASP A 60 -13.07 -9.81 -4.39
CA ASP A 60 -12.68 -11.05 -5.08
C ASP A 60 -11.32 -11.56 -4.56
N ALA A 61 -10.64 -10.78 -3.71
CA ALA A 61 -9.37 -11.16 -3.13
C ALA A 61 -9.58 -12.33 -2.15
N PRO A 62 -8.78 -13.40 -2.24
CA PRO A 62 -8.91 -14.51 -1.30
C PRO A 62 -8.66 -14.00 0.13
N ALA A 63 -9.57 -14.33 1.05
CA ALA A 63 -9.41 -14.01 2.46
C ALA A 63 -8.04 -14.52 2.94
N ARG A 64 -7.16 -13.60 3.31
CA ARG A 64 -5.79 -13.93 3.70
C ARG A 64 -5.87 -14.72 5.02
N ARG A 65 -5.72 -16.05 4.94
CA ARG A 65 -5.67 -16.92 6.13
C ARG A 65 -4.51 -16.43 7.01
N ARG A 66 -4.83 -15.83 8.16
CA ARG A 66 -3.83 -15.54 9.18
C ARG A 66 -3.28 -16.90 9.64
N PRO A 67 -1.96 -17.16 9.59
CA PRO A 67 -1.40 -18.36 10.18
C PRO A 67 -1.80 -18.38 11.65
N GLY A 68 -2.47 -19.46 12.05
CA GLY A 68 -3.07 -19.60 13.37
C GLY A 68 -2.05 -19.37 14.47
N ARG A 69 -2.39 -18.49 15.42
CA ARG A 69 -1.72 -18.42 16.70
C ARG A 69 -2.05 -19.72 17.43
N THR A 70 -1.16 -20.71 17.35
CA THR A 70 -1.21 -21.91 18.17
C THR A 70 -1.18 -21.45 19.63
N VAL A 71 -2.34 -21.46 20.28
CA VAL A 71 -2.40 -21.39 21.74
C VAL A 71 -1.94 -22.76 22.24
N SER A 72 -0.70 -22.81 22.71
CA SER A 72 -0.22 -23.94 23.51
C SER A 72 -1.02 -23.90 24.81
N VAL A 73 -1.97 -24.83 24.97
CA VAL A 73 -2.56 -25.13 26.27
C VAL A 73 -1.58 -26.07 26.96
N SER A 74 -0.98 -25.59 28.05
CA SER A 74 -0.20 -26.39 28.99
C SER A 74 -1.12 -27.16 29.93
#